data_AF-A0A5N6S3E4-F1
#
_entry.id   AF-A0A5N6S3E4-F1
#
_cell.length_a   1.000
_cell.length_b   1.000
_cell.length_c   1.000
_cell.angle_alpha   90.00
_cell.angle_beta   90.00
_cell.angle_gamma   90.00
#
_symmetry.space_group_name_H-M   'P 1'
#
loop_
_entity.id
_entity.type
_entity.pdbx_description
1 polymer ?
#
loop_
_entity_poly.entity_id
_entity_poly.type
_entity_poly.pdbx_seq_one_letter_code
_entity_poly.pdbx_strand_id
1 'polypeptide(L)'
;MTAVAASIPADDQNHDPQTEHQELQEPHEHYDFYVAGPFFNDEEIHSMERLEAVLESHGRKLFKPRFGEVDKREHDAAWPKFCFEQDIDGIHDSDAVIANLIDGDTGTMFEIGYAYSRGMPVYGYYEGVKPSDTVNLMIAQSVSAVFAGPDDLAHWLETGEHAQPEFKQF
;
A
#
# COMPACT_ATOMS: atom_id res chain seq x y z
N MET A 1 61.29 36.58 -6.57
CA MET A 1 60.08 35.85 -6.13
C MET A 1 59.53 35.10 -7.35
N THR A 2 59.70 33.79 -7.29
CA THR A 2 59.05 32.68 -8.02
C THR A 2 57.56 32.96 -8.31
N ALA A 3 56.87 32.44 -9.34
CA ALA A 3 57.11 31.43 -10.38
C ALA A 3 56.04 31.66 -11.48
N VAL A 4 56.41 31.63 -12.76
CA VAL A 4 56.10 30.57 -13.77
C VAL A 4 54.70 30.67 -14.41
N ALA A 5 54.74 30.75 -15.74
CA ALA A 5 53.63 30.77 -16.68
C ALA A 5 52.81 29.48 -16.66
N ALA A 6 51.50 29.60 -16.92
CA ALA A 6 50.65 28.47 -17.30
C ALA A 6 49.92 28.81 -18.61
N SER A 7 50.33 28.09 -19.65
CA SER A 7 49.70 28.01 -20.96
C SER A 7 48.34 27.34 -20.86
N ILE A 8 47.41 27.78 -21.70
CA ILE A 8 46.08 27.21 -21.90
C ILE A 8 46.20 25.96 -22.79
N PRO A 9 45.63 24.80 -22.41
CA PRO A 9 45.08 23.83 -23.35
C PRO A 9 43.53 23.94 -23.32
N ALA A 10 42.92 24.33 -24.44
CA ALA A 10 42.39 23.42 -25.45
C ALA A 10 41.19 22.61 -24.95
N ASP A 11 40.02 23.20 -25.21
CA ASP A 11 38.71 22.62 -25.45
C ASP A 11 38.69 21.07 -25.48
N ASP A 12 38.29 20.46 -24.36
CA ASP A 12 37.88 19.05 -24.31
C ASP A 12 36.35 18.99 -24.45
N GLN A 13 35.92 19.13 -25.70
CA GLN A 13 34.57 18.83 -26.16
C GLN A 13 34.38 17.31 -26.13
N ASN A 14 34.09 16.77 -24.95
CA ASN A 14 33.51 15.45 -24.79
C ASN A 14 32.70 15.38 -23.49
N HIS A 15 31.70 16.26 -23.39
CA HIS A 15 30.61 16.07 -22.44
C HIS A 15 29.54 15.21 -23.11
N ASP A 16 29.64 13.90 -22.93
CA ASP A 16 28.53 12.99 -23.21
C ASP A 16 27.47 13.18 -22.11
N PRO A 17 26.26 13.69 -22.43
CA PRO A 17 25.20 13.88 -21.43
C PRO A 17 24.64 12.56 -20.88
N GLN A 18 25.06 11.41 -21.42
CA GLN A 18 24.51 10.10 -21.04
C GLN A 18 25.24 9.42 -19.88
N THR A 19 26.18 10.10 -19.22
CA THR A 19 26.70 9.64 -17.92
C THR A 19 25.92 10.29 -16.78
N GLU A 20 24.59 10.30 -16.87
CA GLU A 20 23.76 10.43 -15.68
C GLU A 20 23.98 9.15 -14.89
N HIS A 21 24.53 9.31 -13.68
CA HIS A 21 24.62 8.27 -12.69
C HIS A 21 23.28 7.53 -12.64
N GLN A 22 23.26 6.26 -13.08
CA GLN A 22 22.27 5.32 -12.58
C GLN A 22 22.51 5.26 -11.07
N GLU A 23 21.80 6.10 -10.32
CA GLU A 23 21.56 5.86 -8.91
C GLU A 23 21.08 4.42 -8.84
N LEU A 24 21.91 3.57 -8.22
CA LEU A 24 21.51 2.22 -7.88
C LEU A 24 20.26 2.39 -7.03
N GLN A 25 19.09 2.16 -7.61
CA GLN A 25 17.85 2.09 -6.83
C GLN A 25 18.12 1.03 -5.75
N GLU A 26 18.14 1.49 -4.49
CA GLU A 26 18.14 0.58 -3.34
C GLU A 26 17.04 -0.46 -3.58
N PRO A 27 17.26 -1.74 -3.26
CA PRO A 27 16.25 -2.77 -3.52
C PRO A 27 14.95 -2.35 -2.86
N HIS A 28 13.94 -2.02 -3.70
CA HIS A 28 12.60 -1.73 -3.23
C HIS A 28 12.12 -2.91 -2.39
N GLU A 29 11.66 -2.61 -1.19
CA GLU A 29 11.25 -3.63 -0.27
C GLU A 29 9.92 -4.21 -0.76
N HIS A 30 9.93 -5.46 -1.24
CA HIS A 30 8.70 -6.11 -1.74
C HIS A 30 7.82 -6.64 -0.60
N TYR A 31 6.50 -6.56 -0.74
CA TYR A 31 5.48 -7.00 0.22
C TYR A 31 4.45 -7.95 -0.42
N ASP A 32 3.92 -8.91 0.34
CA ASP A 32 2.82 -9.76 -0.13
C ASP A 32 1.51 -8.96 -0.21
N PHE A 33 1.29 -8.04 0.75
CA PHE A 33 0.08 -7.22 0.79
C PHE A 33 0.36 -5.79 1.25
N TYR A 34 -0.29 -4.84 0.58
CA TYR A 34 -0.61 -3.53 1.13
C TYR A 34 -1.89 -3.64 1.94
N VAL A 35 -1.83 -3.31 3.24
CA VAL A 35 -2.97 -3.45 4.16
C VAL A 35 -3.66 -2.09 4.30
N ALA A 36 -4.69 -1.89 3.49
CA ALA A 36 -5.51 -0.68 3.47
C ALA A 36 -6.59 -0.75 4.57
N GLY A 37 -6.84 0.38 5.24
CA GLY A 37 -7.93 0.46 6.22
C GLY A 37 -7.77 1.62 7.21
N PRO A 38 -8.87 2.03 7.85
CA PRO A 38 -8.86 3.13 8.82
C PRO A 38 -8.22 2.73 10.15
N PHE A 39 -7.77 3.72 10.91
CA PHE A 39 -7.14 3.56 12.23
C PHE A 39 -7.39 4.79 13.14
N PHE A 40 -8.56 5.40 13.02
CA PHE A 40 -8.93 6.65 13.69
C PHE A 40 -9.62 6.43 15.04
N ASN A 41 -10.19 5.24 15.26
CA ASN A 41 -10.82 4.86 16.53
C ASN A 41 -10.47 3.42 16.96
N ASP A 42 -10.79 3.07 18.20
CA ASP A 42 -10.44 1.76 18.79
C ASP A 42 -11.04 0.57 18.02
N GLU A 43 -12.25 0.70 17.48
CA GLU A 43 -12.91 -0.39 16.73
C GLU A 43 -12.17 -0.68 15.41
N GLU A 44 -11.84 0.38 14.68
CA GLU A 44 -11.03 0.31 13.45
C GLU A 44 -9.63 -0.25 13.73
N ILE A 45 -8.94 0.26 14.77
CA ILE A 45 -7.61 -0.22 15.16
C ILE A 45 -7.63 -1.71 15.49
N HIS A 46 -8.57 -2.15 16.33
CA HIS A 46 -8.65 -3.57 16.67
C HIS A 46 -8.99 -4.45 15.47
N SER A 47 -9.78 -3.94 14.51
CA SER A 47 -10.08 -4.64 13.26
C SER A 47 -8.83 -4.80 12.39
N MET A 48 -8.05 -3.73 12.23
CA MET A 48 -6.77 -3.76 11.52
C MET A 48 -5.77 -4.70 12.20
N GLU A 49 -5.67 -4.69 13.52
CA GLU A 49 -4.78 -5.60 14.26
C GLU A 49 -5.12 -7.07 14.04
N ARG A 50 -6.40 -7.43 13.96
CA ARG A 50 -6.82 -8.81 13.67
C ARG A 50 -6.50 -9.21 12.23
N LEU A 51 -6.77 -8.33 11.26
CA LEU A 51 -6.42 -8.54 9.86
C LEU A 51 -4.91 -8.77 9.69
N GLU A 52 -4.10 -7.88 10.24
CA GLU A 52 -2.65 -7.96 10.19
C GLU A 52 -2.11 -9.21 10.88
N ALA A 53 -2.62 -9.53 12.07
CA ALA A 53 -2.17 -10.69 12.84
C ALA A 53 -2.41 -12.01 12.09
N VAL A 54 -3.56 -12.14 11.39
CA VAL A 54 -3.82 -13.33 10.55
C VAL A 54 -2.82 -13.41 9.40
N LEU A 55 -2.59 -12.32 8.68
CA LEU A 55 -1.64 -12.33 7.56
C LEU A 55 -0.21 -12.64 8.03
N GLU A 56 0.26 -11.98 9.10
CA GLU A 56 1.61 -12.17 9.65
C GLU A 56 1.81 -13.58 10.21
N SER A 57 0.81 -14.14 10.91
CA SER A 57 0.88 -15.52 11.42
C SER A 57 0.96 -16.56 10.30
N HIS A 58 0.54 -16.22 9.08
CA HIS A 58 0.68 -17.04 7.87
C HIS A 58 1.91 -16.66 7.03
N GLY A 59 2.86 -15.93 7.63
CA GLY A 59 4.15 -15.61 7.02
C GLY A 59 4.09 -14.54 5.93
N ARG A 60 2.99 -13.78 5.83
CA ARG A 60 2.87 -12.69 4.87
C ARG A 60 3.62 -11.47 5.35
N LYS A 61 4.33 -10.83 4.42
CA LYS A 61 5.02 -9.57 4.60
C LYS A 61 4.11 -8.41 4.19
N LEU A 62 3.97 -7.42 5.05
CA LEU A 62 2.94 -6.40 4.93
C LEU A 62 3.53 -5.00 4.84
N PHE A 63 2.99 -4.19 3.91
CA PHE A 63 3.07 -2.74 4.03
C PHE A 63 1.87 -2.24 4.85
N LYS A 64 2.13 -1.42 5.88
CA LYS A 64 1.14 -0.95 6.85
C LYS A 64 1.17 0.59 6.93
N PRO A 65 0.27 1.32 6.23
CA PRO A 65 0.28 2.78 6.18
C PRO A 65 0.29 3.44 7.57
N ARG A 66 -0.45 2.86 8.52
CA ARG A 66 -0.55 3.33 9.91
C ARG A 66 0.77 3.40 10.68
N PHE A 67 1.79 2.64 10.24
CA PHE A 67 3.12 2.59 10.84
C PHE A 67 4.20 3.24 9.97
N GLY A 68 3.81 4.00 8.93
CA GLY A 68 4.73 4.85 8.18
C GLY A 68 5.47 5.84 9.11
N GLU A 69 6.39 6.63 8.58
CA GLU A 69 7.25 7.53 9.38
C GLU A 69 6.51 8.74 10.02
N VAL A 70 5.34 8.53 10.62
CA VAL A 70 4.43 9.52 11.20
C VAL A 70 5.10 10.41 12.23
N ASP A 71 6.07 9.87 12.96
CA ASP A 71 6.53 10.47 14.21
C ASP A 71 7.58 11.59 14.05
N LYS A 72 8.18 11.78 12.86
CA LYS A 72 9.32 12.72 12.73
C LYS A 72 9.00 14.03 12.02
N ARG A 73 7.85 14.13 11.34
CA ARG A 73 7.58 15.21 10.39
C ARG A 73 6.15 15.72 10.37
N GLU A 74 5.26 15.32 11.27
CA GLU A 74 3.83 15.69 11.22
C GLU A 74 3.56 17.22 11.15
N HIS A 75 4.49 18.04 11.67
CA HIS A 75 4.42 19.51 11.60
C HIS A 75 5.07 20.14 10.36
N ASP A 76 5.64 19.34 9.46
CA ASP A 76 6.23 19.78 8.20
C ASP A 76 5.13 19.96 7.13
N ALA A 77 5.15 21.06 6.40
CA ALA A 77 4.21 21.29 5.30
C ALA A 77 4.34 20.26 4.16
N ALA A 78 5.52 19.62 4.01
CA ALA A 78 5.74 18.54 3.05
C ALA A 78 5.17 17.19 3.51
N TRP A 79 4.80 17.06 4.79
CA TRP A 79 4.40 15.79 5.39
C TRP A 79 3.23 15.08 4.69
N PRO A 80 2.10 15.75 4.38
CA PRO A 80 0.97 15.05 3.74
C PRO A 80 1.33 14.49 2.36
N LYS A 81 2.16 15.23 1.60
CA LYS A 81 2.64 14.78 0.30
C LYS A 81 3.58 13.57 0.44
N PHE A 82 4.46 13.61 1.44
CA PHE A 82 5.34 12.48 1.74
C PHE A 82 4.54 11.21 2.11
N CYS A 83 3.54 11.31 2.99
CA CYS A 83 2.66 10.16 3.28
C CYS A 83 2.00 9.60 2.03
N PHE A 84 1.39 10.49 1.24
CA PHE A 84 0.72 10.10 0.01
C PHE A 84 1.67 9.36 -0.94
N GLU A 85 2.89 9.87 -1.14
CA GLU A 85 3.89 9.22 -2.00
C GLU A 85 4.34 7.87 -1.43
N GLN A 86 4.57 7.78 -0.12
CA GLN A 86 4.92 6.52 0.54
C GLN A 86 3.82 5.47 0.43
N ASP A 87 2.54 5.87 0.56
CA ASP A 87 1.41 4.96 0.42
C ASP A 87 1.30 4.47 -1.02
N ILE A 88 1.43 5.37 -2.01
CA ILE A 88 1.44 5.00 -3.43
C ILE A 88 2.57 4.02 -3.74
N ASP A 89 3.78 4.27 -3.23
CA ASP A 89 4.94 3.38 -3.37
C ASP A 89 4.71 2.04 -2.66
N GLY A 90 4.08 2.04 -1.48
CA GLY A 90 3.67 0.82 -0.78
C GLY A 90 2.71 -0.04 -1.60
N ILE A 91 1.76 0.56 -2.31
CA ILE A 91 0.88 -0.17 -3.24
C ILE A 91 1.68 -0.61 -4.49
N HIS A 92 2.73 0.09 -4.91
CA HIS A 92 3.57 -0.33 -6.04
C HIS A 92 4.43 -1.55 -5.68
N ASP A 93 4.94 -1.58 -4.46
CA ASP A 93 5.88 -2.59 -3.96
C ASP A 93 5.16 -3.80 -3.33
N SER A 94 3.84 -3.92 -3.52
CA SER A 94 3.01 -5.03 -3.00
C SER A 94 2.47 -5.92 -4.11
N ASP A 95 2.31 -7.23 -3.85
CA ASP A 95 1.67 -8.16 -4.80
C ASP A 95 0.15 -7.96 -4.91
N ALA A 96 -0.50 -7.54 -3.82
CA ALA A 96 -1.94 -7.29 -3.76
C ALA A 96 -2.30 -6.22 -2.72
N VAL A 97 -3.52 -5.71 -2.80
CA VAL A 97 -4.14 -4.90 -1.73
C VAL A 97 -5.14 -5.76 -0.98
N ILE A 98 -5.12 -5.70 0.35
CA ILE A 98 -6.23 -6.17 1.20
C ILE A 98 -6.77 -4.98 1.99
N ALA A 99 -8.06 -4.69 1.82
CA ALA A 99 -8.69 -3.47 2.28
C ALA A 99 -9.78 -3.76 3.32
N ASN A 100 -9.64 -3.20 4.51
CA ASN A 100 -10.66 -3.24 5.54
C ASN A 100 -11.80 -2.29 5.19
N LEU A 101 -13.00 -2.84 4.99
CA LEU A 101 -14.17 -2.09 4.51
C LEU A 101 -14.99 -1.45 5.64
N ILE A 102 -14.53 -1.56 6.90
CA ILE A 102 -15.19 -0.95 8.05
C ILE A 102 -15.41 0.56 7.83
N ASP A 103 -16.61 1.04 8.15
CA ASP A 103 -17.07 2.44 8.07
C ASP A 103 -16.92 3.17 6.72
N GLY A 104 -16.45 2.48 5.68
CA GLY A 104 -16.38 3.04 4.34
C GLY A 104 -15.34 4.14 4.17
N ASP A 105 -14.18 4.02 4.83
CA ASP A 105 -13.12 5.04 4.83
C ASP A 105 -12.73 5.51 3.41
N THR A 106 -12.76 6.83 3.20
CA THR A 106 -12.51 7.42 1.88
C THR A 106 -11.08 7.22 1.38
N GLY A 107 -10.08 7.14 2.28
CA GLY A 107 -8.70 6.83 1.92
C GLY A 107 -8.59 5.41 1.37
N THR A 108 -9.15 4.46 2.10
CA THR A 108 -9.25 3.05 1.71
C THR A 108 -9.96 2.88 0.35
N MET A 109 -11.05 3.62 0.09
CA MET A 109 -11.72 3.57 -1.21
C MET A 109 -10.88 4.11 -2.35
N PHE A 110 -10.07 5.15 -2.11
CA PHE A 110 -9.12 5.66 -3.09
C PHE A 110 -8.07 4.59 -3.42
N GLU A 111 -7.51 3.94 -2.41
CA GLU A 111 -6.48 2.90 -2.56
C GLU A 111 -7.01 1.69 -3.36
N ILE A 112 -8.24 1.24 -3.08
CA ILE A 112 -8.92 0.18 -3.84
C ILE A 112 -9.05 0.58 -5.32
N GLY A 113 -9.55 1.78 -5.60
CA GLY A 113 -9.73 2.26 -6.97
C GLY A 113 -8.40 2.41 -7.71
N TYR A 114 -7.37 2.91 -7.01
CA TYR A 114 -6.01 3.06 -7.55
C TYR A 114 -5.42 1.69 -7.92
N ALA A 115 -5.45 0.72 -7.00
CA ALA A 115 -4.95 -0.63 -7.24
C ALA A 115 -5.71 -1.35 -8.37
N TYR A 116 -7.04 -1.25 -8.39
CA TYR A 116 -7.88 -1.81 -9.45
C TYR A 116 -7.49 -1.27 -10.82
N SER A 117 -7.28 0.04 -10.95
CA SER A 117 -6.90 0.67 -12.22
C SER A 117 -5.57 0.17 -12.79
N ARG A 118 -4.70 -0.37 -11.92
CA ARG A 118 -3.41 -0.95 -12.28
C ARG A 118 -3.46 -2.45 -12.55
N GLY A 119 -4.63 -3.07 -12.46
CA GLY A 119 -4.80 -4.51 -12.62
C GLY A 119 -4.23 -5.34 -11.47
N MET A 120 -4.02 -4.71 -10.31
CA MET A 120 -3.59 -5.42 -9.11
C MET A 120 -4.76 -6.18 -8.47
N PRO A 121 -4.52 -7.38 -7.93
CA PRO A 121 -5.51 -8.05 -7.10
C PRO A 121 -5.86 -7.19 -5.88
N VAL A 122 -7.16 -6.96 -5.68
CA VAL A 122 -7.70 -6.31 -4.49
C VAL A 122 -8.60 -7.29 -3.75
N TYR A 123 -8.47 -7.38 -2.44
CA TYR A 123 -9.30 -8.19 -1.56
C TYR A 123 -9.98 -7.28 -0.53
N GLY A 124 -11.25 -7.53 -0.24
CA GLY A 124 -11.98 -6.88 0.84
C GLY A 124 -11.87 -7.69 2.12
N TYR A 125 -11.87 -7.00 3.25
CA TYR A 125 -12.00 -7.57 4.58
C TYR A 125 -13.14 -6.83 5.30
N TYR A 126 -14.21 -7.54 5.66
CA TYR A 126 -15.37 -6.93 6.30
C TYR A 126 -15.87 -7.84 7.43
N GLU A 127 -15.36 -7.58 8.63
CA GLU A 127 -15.67 -8.41 9.80
C GLU A 127 -17.14 -8.38 10.17
N GLY A 128 -17.71 -9.57 10.36
CA GLY A 128 -19.08 -9.69 10.85
C GLY A 128 -20.14 -9.24 9.84
N VAL A 129 -19.79 -9.15 8.56
CA VAL A 129 -20.71 -8.81 7.47
C VAL A 129 -21.94 -9.72 7.47
N LYS A 130 -23.11 -9.11 7.28
CA LYS A 130 -24.41 -9.77 7.23
C LYS A 130 -25.06 -9.59 5.86
N PRO A 131 -25.99 -10.48 5.47
CA PRO A 131 -26.76 -10.31 4.22
C PRO A 131 -27.54 -8.99 4.10
N SER A 132 -27.81 -8.33 5.24
CA SER A 132 -28.47 -7.02 5.27
C SER A 132 -27.54 -5.85 4.94
N ASP A 133 -26.23 -6.04 5.12
CA ASP A 133 -25.22 -5.00 4.98
C ASP A 133 -25.00 -4.68 3.50
N THR A 134 -24.40 -3.52 3.25
CA THR A 134 -24.25 -2.98 1.91
C THR A 134 -22.79 -2.64 1.67
N VAL A 135 -22.23 -3.20 0.60
CA VAL A 135 -20.95 -2.77 0.05
C VAL A 135 -21.25 -1.96 -1.20
N ASN A 136 -20.61 -0.81 -1.37
CA ASN A 136 -20.85 0.00 -2.55
C ASN A 136 -20.56 -0.79 -3.83
N LEU A 137 -21.39 -0.65 -4.87
CA LEU A 137 -21.28 -1.45 -6.09
C LEU A 137 -19.90 -1.33 -6.73
N MET A 138 -19.28 -0.14 -6.71
CA MET A 138 -17.97 0.06 -7.33
C MET A 138 -16.89 -0.73 -6.60
N ILE A 139 -16.99 -0.80 -5.27
CA ILE A 139 -16.06 -1.53 -4.42
C ILE A 139 -16.28 -3.03 -4.55
N ALA A 140 -17.53 -3.48 -4.47
CA ALA A 140 -17.89 -4.89 -4.62
C ALA A 140 -17.44 -5.48 -5.98
N GLN A 141 -17.45 -4.66 -7.04
CA GLN A 141 -17.00 -5.05 -8.38
C GLN A 141 -15.47 -4.88 -8.59
N SER A 142 -14.78 -4.16 -7.71
CA SER A 142 -13.33 -3.94 -7.79
C SER A 142 -12.51 -4.97 -7.01
N VAL A 143 -13.13 -5.66 -6.04
CA VAL A 143 -12.46 -6.68 -5.21
C VAL A 143 -12.70 -8.09 -5.74
N SER A 144 -11.68 -8.95 -5.63
CA SER A 144 -11.71 -10.36 -6.06
C SER A 144 -12.42 -11.27 -5.05
N ALA A 145 -12.31 -10.97 -3.76
CA ALA A 145 -12.95 -11.68 -2.66
C ALA A 145 -13.24 -10.72 -1.50
N VAL A 146 -14.21 -11.03 -0.65
CA VAL A 146 -14.47 -10.32 0.62
C VAL A 146 -14.42 -11.32 1.76
N PHE A 147 -13.44 -11.19 2.65
CA PHE A 147 -13.30 -12.06 3.81
C PHE A 147 -14.16 -11.55 4.96
N ALA A 148 -15.00 -12.43 5.52
CA ALA A 148 -15.94 -12.08 6.59
C ALA A 148 -15.30 -11.97 7.99
N GLY A 149 -14.00 -12.23 8.09
CA GLY A 149 -13.22 -12.06 9.30
C GLY A 149 -11.92 -12.88 9.32
N PRO A 150 -11.23 -12.90 10.48
CA PRO A 150 -9.94 -13.57 10.67
C PRO A 150 -9.93 -15.04 10.24
N ASP A 151 -10.96 -15.79 10.65
CA ASP A 151 -11.02 -17.24 10.42
C ASP A 151 -11.24 -17.59 8.94
N ASP A 152 -12.04 -16.80 8.22
CA ASP A 152 -12.29 -16.96 6.79
C ASP A 152 -11.03 -16.64 5.96
N LEU A 153 -10.33 -15.55 6.32
CA LEU A 153 -9.05 -15.20 5.72
C LEU A 153 -7.99 -16.28 5.99
N ALA A 154 -7.87 -16.76 7.23
CA ALA A 154 -6.94 -17.84 7.58
C ALA A 154 -7.24 -19.11 6.77
N HIS A 155 -8.51 -19.51 6.69
CA HIS A 155 -8.92 -20.67 5.90
C HIS A 155 -8.47 -20.54 4.44
N TRP A 156 -8.71 -19.39 3.81
CA TRP A 156 -8.28 -19.14 2.44
C TRP A 156 -6.75 -19.17 2.27
N LEU A 157 -6.00 -18.62 3.22
CA LEU A 157 -4.53 -18.67 3.19
C LEU A 157 -3.98 -20.10 3.29
N GLU A 158 -4.68 -20.99 3.99
CA GLU A 158 -4.29 -22.40 4.19
C GLU A 158 -4.72 -23.30 3.03
N THR A 159 -5.92 -23.10 2.47
CA THR A 159 -6.54 -24.04 1.54
C THR A 159 -6.70 -23.50 0.12
N GLY A 160 -6.69 -22.17 -0.05
CA GLY A 160 -7.09 -21.48 -1.27
C GLY A 160 -8.60 -21.47 -1.53
N GLU A 161 -9.40 -22.04 -0.62
CA GLU A 161 -10.85 -22.09 -0.72
C GLU A 161 -11.49 -20.90 0.01
N HIS A 162 -12.47 -20.26 -0.61
CA HIS A 162 -13.23 -19.17 0.00
C HIS A 162 -14.65 -19.15 -0.56
N ALA A 163 -15.63 -18.88 0.30
CA ALA A 163 -17.02 -18.68 -0.08
C ALA A 163 -17.40 -17.22 0.16
N GLN A 164 -17.71 -16.49 -0.91
CA GLN A 164 -18.08 -15.09 -0.83
C GLN A 164 -19.28 -14.90 0.10
N PRO A 165 -19.19 -14.02 1.13
CA PRO A 165 -20.31 -13.72 1.99
C PRO A 165 -21.42 -13.02 1.21
N GLU A 166 -22.66 -13.20 1.67
CA GLU A 166 -23.79 -12.46 1.13
C GLU A 166 -23.82 -11.03 1.69
N PHE A 167 -23.92 -10.05 0.80
CA PHE A 167 -24.18 -8.65 1.10
C PHE A 167 -24.85 -7.98 -0.10
N LYS A 168 -25.50 -6.84 0.13
CA LYS A 168 -26.12 -6.06 -0.95
C LYS A 168 -25.08 -5.20 -1.64
N GLN A 169 -25.22 -5.07 -2.96
CA GLN A 169 -24.43 -4.14 -3.75
C GLN A 169 -25.30 -2.94 -4.14
N PHE A 170 -24.88 -1.73 -3.79
CA PHE A 170 -25.63 -0.50 -4.07
C PHE A 170 -24.74 0.67 -4.46
#